data_AF-A0A1H8JPG0-F1
#
_entry.id   AF-A0A1H8JPG0-F1
#
_cell.length_a   1.000
_cell.length_b   1.000
_cell.length_c   1.000
_cell.angle_alpha   90.00
_cell.angle_beta   90.00
_cell.angle_gamma   90.00
#
_symmetry.space_group_name_H-M   'P 1'
#
loop_
_entity.id
_entity.type
_entity.pdbx_description
1 polymer ?
#
loop_
_entity_poly.entity_id
_entity_poly.type
_entity_poly.pdbx_seq_one_letter_code
_entity_poly.pdbx_strand_id
1 'polypeptide(L)'
;LDFHFNMALSAVNIAKAANWLSIPKEEREAFSMADIKTMNHNALLLETIFSKFGINPDLPKPAQASFIAIKNQMIMMKNQKHVKELILYGTKAA
;
A
#
# COMPACT_ATOMS: atom_id res chain seq x y z
N LEU A 1 -12.88 14.37 -29.35
CA LEU A 1 -13.73 13.24 -28.93
C LEU A 1 -13.08 11.91 -29.29
N ASP A 2 -12.62 11.74 -30.55
CA ASP A 2 -11.95 10.52 -31.04
C ASP A 2 -10.74 10.07 -30.21
N PHE A 3 -9.89 11.01 -29.80
CA PHE A 3 -8.73 10.70 -28.97
C PHE A 3 -9.12 10.06 -27.63
N HIS A 4 -10.17 10.57 -26.97
CA HIS A 4 -10.62 10.02 -25.68
C HIS A 4 -11.15 8.59 -25.83
N PHE A 5 -11.89 8.30 -26.91
CA PHE A 5 -12.35 6.94 -27.20
C PHE A 5 -11.20 6.00 -27.54
N ASN A 6 -10.27 6.44 -28.39
CA ASN A 6 -9.10 5.63 -28.76
C ASN A 6 -8.22 5.34 -27.55
N MET A 7 -8.04 6.32 -26.67
CA MET A 7 -7.32 6.15 -25.41
C MET A 7 -8.06 5.20 -24.47
N ALA A 8 -9.38 5.34 -24.31
CA ALA A 8 -10.19 4.47 -23.47
C ALA A 8 -10.13 3.01 -23.95
N LEU A 9 -10.28 2.77 -25.26
CA LEU A 9 -10.15 1.44 -25.86
C LEU A 9 -8.75 0.86 -25.68
N SER A 10 -7.71 1.69 -25.84
CA SER A 10 -6.32 1.27 -25.60
C SER A 10 -6.12 0.85 -24.14
N ALA A 11 -6.62 1.64 -23.18
CA ALA A 11 -6.55 1.33 -21.76
C ALA A 11 -7.28 0.02 -21.41
N VAL A 12 -8.47 -0.19 -21.97
CA VAL A 12 -9.24 -1.44 -21.80
C VAL A 12 -8.49 -2.64 -22.38
N ASN A 13 -7.91 -2.51 -23.57
CA ASN A 13 -7.13 -3.58 -24.19
C ASN A 13 -5.89 -3.95 -23.36
N ILE A 14 -5.18 -2.95 -22.83
CA ILE A 14 -4.04 -3.17 -21.92
C ILE A 14 -4.49 -3.88 -20.66
N ALA A 15 -5.58 -3.42 -20.02
CA ALA A 15 -6.10 -4.04 -18.81
C ALA A 15 -6.50 -5.52 -19.03
N LYS A 16 -7.13 -5.82 -20.17
CA LYS A 16 -7.48 -7.19 -20.57
C LYS A 16 -6.26 -8.06 -20.81
N ALA A 17 -5.24 -7.53 -21.50
CA ALA A 17 -4.00 -8.25 -21.76
C ALA A 17 -3.25 -8.59 -20.46
N ALA A 18 -3.14 -7.61 -19.55
CA ALA A 18 -2.39 -7.77 -18.31
C ALA A 18 -3.08 -8.69 -17.28
N ASN A 19 -4.41 -8.65 -17.17
CA ASN A 19 -5.13 -9.31 -16.08
C ASN A 19 -5.99 -10.50 -16.51
N TRP A 20 -6.33 -10.63 -17.80
CA TRP A 20 -7.34 -11.59 -18.27
C TRP A 20 -6.80 -12.64 -19.24
N LEU A 21 -5.80 -12.29 -20.05
CA LEU A 21 -5.27 -13.20 -21.07
C LEU A 21 -4.39 -14.32 -20.50
N SER A 22 -3.87 -14.17 -19.28
CA SER A 22 -3.12 -15.20 -18.55
C SER A 22 -4.00 -16.36 -18.09
N ILE A 23 -5.31 -16.15 -17.94
CA ILE A 23 -6.27 -17.17 -17.54
C ILE A 23 -6.52 -18.12 -18.72
N PRO A 24 -6.48 -19.46 -18.54
CA PRO A 24 -6.86 -20.45 -19.56
C PRO A 24 -8.22 -20.13 -20.17
N LYS A 25 -8.40 -20.42 -21.46
CA LYS A 25 -9.64 -20.04 -22.16
C LYS A 25 -10.87 -20.72 -21.57
N GLU A 26 -10.68 -21.91 -21.02
CA GLU A 26 -11.69 -22.77 -20.42
C GLU A 26 -12.21 -22.20 -19.09
N GLU A 27 -11.37 -21.45 -18.38
CA GLU A 27 -11.66 -20.82 -17.08
C GLU A 27 -11.99 -19.32 -17.21
N ARG A 28 -11.88 -18.78 -18.42
CA ARG A 28 -11.99 -17.35 -18.67
C ARG A 28 -13.46 -16.93 -18.82
N GLU A 29 -13.97 -16.25 -17.82
CA GLU A 29 -15.29 -15.61 -17.88
C GLU A 29 -15.30 -14.37 -18.81
N ALA A 30 -16.44 -13.68 -18.86
CA ALA A 30 -16.57 -12.42 -19.57
C ALA A 30 -15.66 -11.35 -18.93
N PHE A 31 -14.87 -10.64 -19.76
CA PHE A 31 -14.01 -9.57 -19.26
C PHE A 31 -14.85 -8.40 -18.74
N SER A 32 -14.58 -7.98 -17.51
CA SER A 32 -15.24 -6.86 -16.85
C SER A 32 -14.23 -5.83 -16.36
N MET A 33 -14.27 -4.63 -16.95
CA MET A 33 -13.39 -3.54 -16.54
C MET A 33 -13.71 -3.04 -15.12
N ALA A 34 -14.97 -3.18 -14.68
CA ALA A 34 -15.40 -2.81 -13.34
C ALA A 34 -14.74 -3.70 -12.28
N ASP A 35 -14.64 -5.00 -12.54
CA ASP A 35 -14.05 -5.96 -11.61
C ASP A 35 -12.54 -5.76 -11.49
N ILE A 36 -11.84 -5.58 -12.62
CA ILE A 36 -10.40 -5.27 -12.62
C ILE A 36 -10.12 -3.96 -11.85
N LYS A 37 -10.94 -2.93 -12.06
CA LYS A 37 -10.79 -1.66 -11.34
C LYS A 37 -11.00 -1.84 -9.84
N THR A 38 -12.03 -2.60 -9.46
CA THR A 38 -12.37 -2.86 -8.05
C THR A 38 -11.27 -3.66 -7.36
N MET A 39 -10.78 -4.71 -8.00
CA MET A 39 -9.67 -5.53 -7.50
C MET A 39 -8.41 -4.69 -7.25
N ASN A 40 -7.99 -3.89 -8.23
CA ASN A 40 -6.79 -3.06 -8.10
C ASN A 40 -6.97 -1.96 -7.03
N HIS A 41 -8.16 -1.37 -6.95
CA HIS A 41 -8.46 -0.39 -5.91
C HIS A 41 -8.37 -1.02 -4.52
N ASN A 42 -8.96 -2.20 -4.34
CA ASN A 42 -8.93 -2.92 -3.08
C ASN A 42 -7.50 -3.33 -2.70
N ALA A 43 -6.70 -3.81 -3.66
CA ALA A 43 -5.29 -4.14 -3.43
C ALA A 43 -4.49 -2.93 -2.93
N LEU A 44 -4.68 -1.75 -3.55
CA LEU A 44 -4.02 -0.52 -3.12
C LEU A 44 -4.47 -0.06 -1.73
N LEU A 45 -5.76 -0.19 -1.40
CA LEU A 45 -6.26 0.12 -0.06
C LEU A 45 -5.63 -0.80 0.98
N LEU A 46 -5.57 -2.11 0.70
CA LEU A 46 -4.97 -3.09 1.60
C LEU A 46 -3.47 -2.82 1.79
N GLU A 47 -2.73 -2.59 0.72
CA GLU A 47 -1.30 -2.22 0.79
C GLU A 47 -1.10 -0.95 1.62
N THR A 48 -1.94 0.06 1.41
CA THR A 48 -1.90 1.31 2.17
C THR A 48 -2.17 1.08 3.65
N ILE A 49 -3.18 0.26 3.98
CA ILE A 49 -3.50 -0.12 5.36
C ILE A 49 -2.32 -0.87 5.98
N PHE A 50 -1.83 -1.91 5.32
CA PHE A 50 -0.70 -2.72 5.80
C PHE A 50 0.55 -1.87 6.03
N SER A 51 0.89 -0.99 5.09
CA SER A 51 2.02 -0.08 5.20
C SER A 51 1.85 0.95 6.32
N LYS A 52 0.70 1.62 6.40
CA LYS A 52 0.44 2.66 7.42
C LYS A 52 0.37 2.07 8.84
N PHE A 53 -0.30 0.93 8.99
CA PHE A 53 -0.51 0.30 10.29
C PHE A 53 0.60 -0.72 10.67
N GLY A 54 1.56 -0.98 9.78
CA GLY A 54 2.65 -1.94 10.03
C GLY A 54 2.16 -3.38 10.19
N ILE A 55 1.00 -3.70 9.60
CA ILE A 55 0.43 -5.04 9.58
C ILE A 55 1.12 -5.78 8.43
N ASN A 56 1.83 -6.85 8.74
CA ASN A 56 2.43 -7.72 7.73
C ASN A 56 1.60 -9.02 7.65
N PRO A 57 0.86 -9.25 6.56
CA PRO A 57 0.01 -10.43 6.41
C PRO A 57 0.80 -11.75 6.40
N ASP A 58 2.09 -11.71 6.02
CA ASP A 58 2.96 -12.89 5.93
C ASP A 58 3.56 -13.30 7.28
N LEU A 59 3.42 -12.45 8.30
CA LEU A 59 3.87 -12.76 9.65
C LEU A 59 2.75 -13.42 10.46
N PRO A 60 3.02 -14.48 11.23
CA PRO A 60 2.08 -14.96 12.23
C PRO A 60 1.71 -13.85 13.22
N LYS A 61 0.47 -13.85 13.72
CA LYS A 61 -0.04 -12.88 14.73
C LYS A 61 0.98 -12.55 15.86
N PRO A 62 1.66 -13.51 16.50
CA PRO A 62 2.64 -13.19 17.55
C PRO A 62 3.88 -12.42 17.03
N ALA A 63 4.31 -12.69 15.80
CA ALA A 63 5.44 -11.99 15.17
C ALA A 63 5.05 -10.56 14.75
N GLN A 64 3.82 -10.34 14.28
CA GLN A 64 3.29 -9.01 13.97
C GLN A 64 3.25 -8.11 15.23
N ALA A 65 2.71 -8.63 16.33
CA ALA A 65 2.64 -7.89 17.59
C ALA A 65 4.04 -7.47 18.09
N SER A 66 5.01 -8.37 17.94
CA SER A 66 6.41 -8.12 18.30
C SER A 66 7.04 -7.02 17.43
N PHE A 67 6.82 -7.06 16.11
CA PHE A 67 7.33 -6.03 15.18
C PHE A 67 6.73 -4.64 15.48
N ILE A 68 5.42 -4.58 15.72
CA ILE A 68 4.73 -3.32 16.08
C ILE A 68 5.25 -2.78 17.42
N ALA A 69 5.45 -3.63 18.43
CA ALA A 69 6.01 -3.23 19.72
C ALA A 69 7.42 -2.64 19.57
N ILE A 70 8.29 -3.28 18.78
CA ILE A 70 9.65 -2.79 18.51
C ILE A 70 9.60 -1.44 17.76
N LYS A 71 8.75 -1.32 16.73
CA LYS A 71 8.56 -0.07 15.98
C LYS A 71 8.11 1.07 16.89
N ASN A 72 7.15 0.81 17.78
CA ASN A 72 6.66 1.80 18.74
C ASN A 72 7.73 2.19 19.76
N GLN A 73 8.52 1.24 20.27
CA GLN A 73 9.65 1.54 21.15
C GLN A 73 10.70 2.41 20.45
N MET A 74 11.01 2.15 19.17
CA MET A 74 11.95 2.96 18.40
C MET A 74 11.45 4.41 18.22
N ILE A 75 10.16 4.60 17.97
CA ILE A 75 9.55 5.94 17.89
C ILE A 75 9.68 6.67 19.23
N MET A 76 9.38 6.00 20.35
CA MET A 76 9.51 6.60 21.68
C MET A 76 10.95 7.01 22.00
N MET A 77 11.93 6.18 21.64
CA MET A 77 13.35 6.52 21.80
C MET A 77 13.77 7.72 20.96
N LYS A 78 13.29 7.83 19.71
CA LYS A 78 13.54 8.99 18.85
C LYS A 78 12.95 10.27 19.43
N ASN A 79 11.72 10.22 19.94
CA ASN A 79 11.07 11.37 20.55
C ASN A 79 11.82 11.84 21.81
N GLN A 80 12.24 10.91 22.67
CA GLN A 80 13.07 11.21 23.85
C GLN A 80 14.40 11.89 23.46
N LYS A 81 15.05 11.45 22.39
CA LYS A 81 16.26 12.09 21.88
C LYS A 81 16.00 13.53 21.43
N HIS A 82 14.94 13.78 20.67
CA HIS A 82 14.59 15.14 20.21
C HIS A 82 14.30 16.08 21.38
N VAL A 83 13.57 15.60 22.41
CA VAL A 83 13.30 16.40 23.62
C VAL A 83 14.59 16.79 24.32
N LYS A 84 15.55 15.85 24.45
CA LYS A 84 16.86 16.14 25.06
C LYS A 84 17.67 17.15 24.26
N GLU A 85 17.64 17.08 22.93
CA GLU A 85 18.32 18.05 22.06
C GLU A 85 17.72 19.45 22.20
N LEU A 86 16.40 19.58 22.24
CA LEU A 86 15.72 20.87 22.44
C LEU A 86 16.09 21.51 23.79
N ILE A 87 16.11 20.73 24.87
CA ILE A 87 16.52 21.22 26.19
C ILE A 87 17.97 21.70 26.16
N LEU A 88 18.88 20.94 25.52
CA LEU A 88 20.29 21.29 25.41
C LEU A 88 20.52 22.62 24.66
N TYR A 89 19.78 22.85 23.57
CA TYR A 89 19.90 24.12 22.85
C TYR A 89 19.31 25.29 23.63
N GLY A 90 18.19 25.07 24.34
CA GLY A 90 17.61 26.09 25.21
C GLY A 90 18.52 26.52 26.36
N THR A 91 19.26 25.58 26.97
CA THR A 91 20.19 25.89 28.07
C THR A 91 21.49 26.55 27.62
N LYS A 92 21.91 26.36 26.37
CA LYS A 92 23.09 27.05 25.80
C LYS A 92 22.81 28.48 25.34
N ALA A 93 21.54 28.83 25.16
CA ALA A 93 21.10 30.15 24.68
C ALA A 93 20.75 31.13 25.82
N ALA A 94 20.70 30.65 27.08
CA ALA A 94 20.50 31.44 28.30
C ALA A 94 21.84 31.73 28.99
#